data_AF-A0A3B8MY29-F1
#
_entry.id   AF-A0A3B8MY29-F1
#
_cell.length_a   1.000
_cell.length_b   1.000
_cell.length_c   1.000
_cell.angle_alpha   90.00
_cell.angle_beta   90.00
_cell.angle_gamma   90.00
#
_symmetry.space_group_name_H-M   'P 1'
#
loop_
_entity.id
_entity.type
_entity.pdbx_description
1 polymer ?
#
loop_
_entity_poly.entity_id
_entity_poly.type
_entity_poly.pdbx_seq_one_letter_code
_entity_poly.pdbx_strand_id
1 'polypeptide(L)'
;PLTDNQNLSSELGTRHRAGIGVTEISDAVAIIVSEETGTISLAQNGRISRHLDAKTLKEVLSSIFEVKDTKKPVWKKWGNKHAD
;
A
#
# COMPACT_ATOMS: atom_id res chain seq x y z
N PRO A 1 13.75 1.90 10.82
CA PRO A 1 13.82 3.08 11.73
C PRO A 1 12.52 3.17 12.52
N LEU A 2 12.53 3.74 13.73
CA LEU A 2 11.30 4.12 14.42
C LEU A 2 11.02 5.59 14.12
N THR A 3 9.75 5.95 13.94
CA THR A 3 9.35 7.37 13.87
C THR A 3 9.51 8.03 15.23
N ASP A 4 10.01 9.27 15.22
CA ASP A 4 10.10 10.16 16.39
C ASP A 4 8.86 11.06 16.54
N ASN A 5 7.84 10.86 15.70
CA ASN A 5 6.62 11.66 15.71
C ASN A 5 5.81 11.45 17.01
N GLN A 6 5.83 12.46 17.88
CA GLN A 6 5.13 12.44 19.16
C GLN A 6 3.61 12.66 19.06
N ASN A 7 3.09 13.06 17.89
CA ASN A 7 1.66 13.24 17.67
C ASN A 7 0.91 11.92 17.39
N LEU A 8 1.59 10.79 17.53
CA LEU A 8 1.03 9.47 17.34
C LEU A 8 0.31 8.98 18.60
N SER A 9 -0.78 8.24 18.43
CA SER A 9 -1.51 7.65 19.56
C SER A 9 -0.58 6.77 20.41
N SER A 10 -0.71 6.88 21.74
CA SER A 10 0.03 6.08 22.71
C SER A 10 -0.23 4.57 22.60
N GLU A 11 -1.35 4.18 21.99
CA GLU A 11 -1.71 2.80 21.66
C GLU A 11 -0.83 2.18 20.57
N LEU A 12 -0.07 2.99 19.82
CA LEU A 12 0.77 2.47 18.75
C LEU A 12 2.03 1.82 19.34
N GLY A 13 2.10 0.49 19.26
CA GLY A 13 3.30 -0.26 19.61
C GLY A 13 4.50 -0.03 18.68
N THR A 14 5.61 -0.72 18.96
CA THR A 14 6.88 -0.59 18.21
C THR A 14 6.74 -0.98 16.73
N ARG A 15 5.93 -1.99 16.38
CA ARG A 15 5.66 -2.37 14.98
C ARG A 15 5.03 -1.22 14.19
N HIS A 16 4.08 -0.52 14.80
CA HIS A 16 3.45 0.63 14.17
C HIS A 16 4.45 1.76 13.96
N ARG A 17 5.22 2.11 14.98
CA ARG A 17 6.28 3.12 14.88
C ARG A 17 7.35 2.76 13.85
N ALA A 18 7.72 1.48 13.74
CA ALA A 18 8.67 1.01 12.74
C ALA A 18 8.10 1.12 11.32
N GLY A 19 6.84 0.71 11.14
CA GLY A 19 6.14 0.82 9.86
C GLY A 19 5.98 2.28 9.42
N ILE A 20 5.63 3.19 10.33
CA ILE A 20 5.57 4.62 10.01
C ILE A 20 6.96 5.13 9.64
N GLY A 21 7.96 4.88 10.49
CA GLY A 21 9.33 5.39 10.29
C GLY A 21 9.96 4.94 8.97
N VAL A 22 9.75 3.69 8.53
CA VAL A 22 10.27 3.26 7.22
C VAL A 22 9.60 3.99 6.07
N THR A 23 8.30 4.27 6.16
CA THR A 23 7.54 5.00 5.13
C THR A 23 7.69 6.52 5.18
N GLU A 24 8.30 7.07 6.23
CA GLU A 24 8.68 8.50 6.28
C GLU A 24 9.89 8.80 5.40
N ILE A 25 10.81 7.84 5.27
CA ILE A 25 12.09 8.00 4.55
C ILE A 25 12.13 7.25 3.21
N SER A 26 11.03 6.62 2.81
CA SER A 26 10.94 5.86 1.58
C SER A 26 9.52 5.89 1.02
N ASP A 27 9.37 5.46 -0.22
CA ASP A 27 8.09 5.21 -0.90
C ASP A 27 7.47 3.85 -0.53
N ALA A 28 8.01 3.17 0.48
CA ALA A 28 7.51 1.88 0.92
C ALA A 28 6.06 1.96 1.41
N VAL A 29 5.37 0.82 1.30
CA VAL A 29 4.07 0.57 1.92
C VAL A 29 4.27 -0.50 2.98
N ALA A 30 3.89 -0.23 4.22
CA ALA A 30 4.04 -1.15 5.33
C ALA A 30 2.69 -1.62 5.84
N ILE A 31 2.43 -2.93 5.80
CA ILE A 31 1.26 -3.55 6.42
C ILE A 31 1.66 -3.98 7.83
N ILE A 32 0.86 -3.62 8.81
CA ILE A 32 1.13 -3.86 10.23
C ILE A 32 -0.06 -4.61 10.83
N VAL A 33 0.21 -5.71 11.52
CA VAL A 33 -0.79 -6.45 12.31
C VAL A 33 -0.46 -6.26 13.78
N SER A 34 -1.43 -5.73 14.53
CA SER A 34 -1.36 -5.57 15.98
C SER A 34 -1.29 -6.95 16.65
N GLU A 35 -0.31 -7.15 17.52
CA GLU A 35 -0.19 -8.39 18.31
C GLU A 35 -1.32 -8.52 19.35
N GLU A 36 -1.71 -7.39 19.92
CA GLU A 36 -2.67 -7.35 21.02
C GLU A 36 -4.11 -7.50 20.54
N THR A 37 -4.42 -6.90 19.39
CA THR A 37 -5.81 -6.75 18.92
C THR A 37 -6.08 -7.46 17.59
N GLY A 38 -5.04 -7.94 16.90
CA GLY A 38 -5.17 -8.48 15.53
C GLY A 38 -5.56 -7.44 14.48
N THR A 39 -5.68 -6.16 14.86
CA THR A 39 -6.09 -5.09 13.95
C THR A 39 -5.05 -4.88 12.86
N ILE A 40 -5.53 -4.77 11.62
CA ILE A 40 -4.69 -4.47 10.46
C ILE A 40 -4.59 -2.95 10.29
N SER A 41 -3.38 -2.47 10.07
CA SER A 41 -3.06 -1.09 9.71
C SER A 41 -2.16 -1.04 8.48
N LEU A 42 -2.21 0.05 7.74
CA LEU A 42 -1.35 0.33 6.61
C LEU A 42 -0.64 1.67 6.84
N ALA A 43 0.68 1.67 6.72
CA ALA A 43 1.49 2.89 6.72
C ALA A 43 2.03 3.17 5.32
N GLN A 44 1.97 4.44 4.92
CA GLN A 44 2.48 4.95 3.65
C GLN A 44 2.75 6.46 3.77
N ASN A 45 3.88 6.93 3.24
CA ASN A 45 4.27 8.35 3.28
C ASN A 45 4.21 8.95 4.70
N GLY A 46 4.65 8.20 5.71
CA GLY A 46 4.64 8.59 7.12
C GLY A 46 3.25 8.71 7.76
N ARG A 47 2.18 8.29 7.07
CA ARG A 47 0.81 8.28 7.57
C ARG A 47 0.36 6.85 7.85
N ILE A 48 -0.52 6.69 8.82
CA ILE A 48 -1.07 5.38 9.19
C ILE A 48 -2.60 5.37 9.10
N SER A 49 -3.13 4.37 8.41
CA SER A 49 -4.55 4.03 8.35
C SER A 49 -4.78 2.79 9.21
N ARG A 50 -5.55 2.92 10.29
CA ARG A 50 -5.84 1.83 11.25
C ARG A 50 -7.21 1.20 10.99
N HIS A 51 -7.45 0.03 11.58
CA HIS A 51 -8.75 -0.66 11.54
C HIS A 51 -9.22 -1.01 10.12
N LEU A 52 -8.28 -1.42 9.28
CA LEU A 52 -8.62 -1.88 7.94
C LEU A 52 -9.18 -3.30 8.00
N ASP A 53 -10.27 -3.54 7.28
CA ASP A 53 -10.71 -4.89 6.98
C ASP A 53 -9.96 -5.44 5.74
N ALA A 54 -10.09 -6.75 5.50
CA ALA A 54 -9.41 -7.42 4.39
C ALA A 54 -9.85 -6.88 3.01
N LYS A 55 -11.10 -6.43 2.87
CA LYS A 55 -11.64 -5.92 1.62
C LYS A 55 -11.04 -4.56 1.30
N THR A 56 -11.09 -3.63 2.25
CA THR A 56 -10.48 -2.29 2.13
C THR A 56 -8.97 -2.39 1.94
N LEU A 57 -8.28 -3.28 2.67
CA LEU A 57 -6.84 -3.49 2.46
C LEU A 57 -6.56 -3.92 1.00
N LYS A 58 -7.34 -4.88 0.47
CA LYS A 58 -7.18 -5.34 -0.91
C LYS A 58 -7.42 -4.23 -1.93
N GLU A 59 -8.46 -3.43 -1.74
CA GLU A 59 -8.78 -2.29 -2.62
C GLU A 59 -7.65 -1.24 -2.61
N VAL A 60 -7.18 -0.87 -1.42
CA VAL A 60 -6.06 0.07 -1.25
C VAL A 60 -4.79 -0.46 -1.91
N LEU A 61 -4.42 -1.72 -1.65
CA LEU A 61 -3.22 -2.31 -2.27
C LEU A 61 -3.35 -2.42 -3.79
N SER A 62 -4.54 -2.77 -4.30
CA SER A 62 -4.78 -2.84 -5.75
C SER A 62 -4.63 -1.47 -6.41
N SER A 63 -5.08 -0.41 -5.73
CA SER A 63 -4.92 0.97 -6.19
C SER A 63 -3.46 1.44 -6.13
N ILE A 64 -2.73 1.12 -5.06
CA ILE A 64 -1.32 1.54 -4.92
C ILE A 64 -0.44 0.83 -5.97
N PHE A 65 -0.68 -0.45 -6.20
CA PHE A 65 0.16 -1.29 -7.05
C PHE A 65 -0.44 -1.54 -8.42
N GLU A 66 -1.35 -0.69 -8.91
CA GLU A 66 -2.06 -0.89 -10.18
C GLU A 66 -1.14 -1.45 -11.27
N VAL A 67 -1.31 -2.76 -11.51
CA VAL A 67 -0.79 -3.40 -12.71
C VAL A 67 -1.69 -2.87 -13.81
N LYS A 68 -1.18 -1.90 -14.60
CA LYS A 68 -1.79 -1.57 -15.89
C LYS A 68 -1.76 -2.85 -16.71
N ASP A 69 -2.82 -3.65 -16.60
CA ASP A 69 -3.03 -4.84 -17.40
C ASP A 69 -3.34 -4.33 -18.81
N THR A 70 -2.28 -3.97 -19.54
CA THR A 70 -2.35 -3.55 -20.94
C THR A 70 -2.63 -4.79 -21.76
N LYS A 71 -3.79 -5.41 -21.58
CA LYS A 71 -4.36 -6.34 -22.56
C LYS A 71 -4.82 -5.52 -23.77
N LYS A 72 -3.86 -4.95 -24.50
CA LYS A 72 -4.10 -4.57 -25.89
C LYS A 72 -4.08 -5.87 -26.67
N PRO A 73 -5.20 -6.30 -27.28
CA PRO A 73 -5.21 -7.56 -27.99
C PRO A 73 -4.27 -7.48 -29.19
N VAL A 74 -3.42 -8.51 -29.31
CA VAL A 74 -2.35 -8.64 -30.31
C VAL A 74 -2.90 -8.55 -31.75
N TRP A 75 -4.15 -8.94 -31.97
CA TRP A 75 -4.81 -8.88 -33.29
C TRP A 75 -4.92 -7.47 -33.88
N LYS A 76 -4.88 -6.41 -33.04
CA LYS A 76 -4.95 -5.02 -33.53
C LYS A 76 -3.67 -4.56 -34.25
N LYS A 77 -2.57 -5.32 -34.17
CA LYS A 77 -1.32 -5.06 -34.92
C LYS A 77 -1.29 -5.69 -36.32
N TRP A 78 -2.14 -6.68 -36.61
CA TRP A 78 -2.09 -7.41 -37.89
C TRP A 78 -3.10 -6.92 -38.92
N GLY A 79 -4.18 -6.23 -38.50
CA GLY A 79 -5.19 -5.68 -39.41
C GLY A 79 -4.79 -4.40 -40.16
N ASN A 80 -3.64 -3.80 -39.86
CA ASN A 80 -3.23 -2.50 -40.42
C ASN A 80 -2.04 -2.59 -41.41
N LYS A 81 -1.67 -3.81 -41.84
CA LYS A 81 -0.49 -4.04 -42.70
C LYS A 81 -0.79 -4.33 -44.18
N HIS A 82 -2.06 -4.23 -44.61
CA HIS A 82 -2.48 -4.53 -45.99
C HIS A 82 -3.41 -3.47 -46.59
N ALA A 83 -3.26 -2.21 -46.19
CA ALA A 83 -3.92 -1.09 -46.84
C ALA A 83 -2.86 -0.19 -47.47
N ASP A 84 -2.19 -0.70 -48.52
CA ASP A 84 -1.48 0.03 -49.57
C ASP A 84 -1.33 -0.91 -50.77
#